data_AF-A0A1I4TM48-F1
#
_entry.id   AF-A0A1I4TM48-F1
#
_cell.length_a   1.000
_cell.length_b   1.000
_cell.length_c   1.000
_cell.angle_alpha   90.00
_cell.angle_beta   90.00
_cell.angle_gamma   90.00
#
_symmetry.space_group_name_H-M   'P 1'
#
loop_
_entity.id
_entity.type
_entity.pdbx_description
1 polymer ?
#
loop_
_entity_poly.entity_id
_entity_poly.type
_entity_poly.pdbx_seq_one_letter_code
_entity_poly.pdbx_strand_id
1 'polypeptide(L)'
;MFVSHAQSALEKAKTDSTAFTKAEADLKPPAGMDTAATMAGNDGTAKGQVEPSKQADASKPATRTSANSKEAVTWLPVDAQLVLADDFVARNKDQSKAVDEANQHLKQGDRKGAADRLKLAGVDVDFTMAVVPLVKTTQGVDNAAKLIADGKYYEANAALKQVEDGVRFDVIEATEVPKADKTATTGKPETGATTSGTAKSAR
;
A
#
# COMPACT_ATOMS: atom_id res chain seq x y z
N MET A 1 15.20 -23.50 2.44
CA MET A 1 15.26 -22.94 1.06
C MET A 1 14.26 -21.82 0.79
N PHE A 2 13.06 -21.79 1.39
CA PHE A 2 12.09 -20.72 1.12
C PHE A 2 12.40 -19.37 1.79
N VAL A 3 12.88 -19.40 3.04
CA VAL A 3 13.22 -18.19 3.81
C VAL A 3 14.36 -17.39 3.15
N SER A 4 15.40 -18.08 2.66
CA SER A 4 16.53 -17.44 1.98
C SER A 4 16.14 -16.76 0.66
N HIS A 5 15.19 -17.32 -0.08
CA HIS A 5 14.64 -16.67 -1.28
C HIS A 5 13.78 -15.46 -0.92
N ALA A 6 12.95 -15.54 0.13
CA ALA A 6 12.16 -14.41 0.60
C ALA A 6 13.06 -13.23 1.04
N GLN A 7 14.12 -13.52 1.79
CA GLN A 7 15.11 -12.50 2.20
C GLN A 7 15.81 -11.86 1.00
N SER A 8 16.20 -12.65 -0.01
CA SER A 8 16.83 -12.11 -1.23
C SER A 8 15.88 -11.23 -2.05
N ALA A 9 14.62 -11.64 -2.18
CA ALA A 9 13.59 -10.84 -2.85
C ALA A 9 13.33 -9.53 -2.10
N LEU A 10 13.35 -9.57 -0.76
CA LEU A 10 13.20 -8.40 0.09
C LEU A 10 14.36 -7.41 -0.07
N GLU A 11 15.62 -7.87 -0.07
CA GLU A 11 16.77 -6.99 -0.29
C GLU A 11 16.73 -6.32 -1.67
N LYS A 12 16.28 -7.05 -2.70
CA LYS A 12 16.05 -6.46 -4.02
C LYS A 12 14.93 -5.40 -3.97
N ALA A 13 13.81 -5.71 -3.31
CA ALA A 13 12.68 -4.80 -3.15
C ALA A 13 13.02 -3.54 -2.34
N LYS A 14 14.00 -3.59 -1.41
CA LYS A 14 14.50 -2.39 -0.71
C LYS A 14 15.16 -1.37 -1.63
N THR A 15 15.70 -1.83 -2.76
CA THR A 15 16.34 -0.97 -3.76
C THR A 15 15.41 -0.60 -4.91
N ASP A 16 14.36 -1.40 -5.13
CA ASP A 16 13.27 -1.05 -6.01
C ASP A 16 12.47 0.05 -5.31
N SER A 17 12.26 1.19 -5.96
CA SER A 17 11.64 2.38 -5.36
C SER A 17 10.13 2.21 -5.13
N THR A 18 9.69 1.01 -4.74
CA THR A 18 8.29 0.63 -4.54
C THR A 18 7.84 0.86 -3.11
N ALA A 19 8.77 0.89 -2.15
CA ALA A 19 8.46 1.21 -0.77
C ALA A 19 8.20 2.71 -0.60
N PHE A 20 7.19 3.05 0.21
CA PHE A 20 6.83 4.43 0.51
C PHE A 20 6.68 4.63 2.01
N THR A 21 6.80 5.88 2.47
CA THR A 21 6.71 6.20 3.89
C THR A 21 5.38 6.85 4.19
N LYS A 22 4.62 6.27 5.12
CA LYS A 22 3.30 6.78 5.51
C LYS A 22 2.98 6.40 6.95
N ALA A 23 2.17 7.22 7.62
CA ALA A 23 1.65 6.85 8.92
C ALA A 23 0.64 5.70 8.78
N GLU A 24 0.67 4.74 9.71
CA GLU A 24 -0.27 3.61 9.68
C GLU A 24 -1.74 4.07 9.70
N ALA A 25 -2.04 5.17 10.39
CA ALA A 25 -3.40 5.70 10.48
C ALA A 25 -3.94 6.30 9.18
N ASP A 26 -3.07 6.59 8.21
CA ASP A 26 -3.50 7.05 6.88
C ASP A 26 -3.85 5.87 5.95
N LEU A 27 -3.76 4.63 6.45
CA LEU A 27 -4.09 3.41 5.73
C LEU A 27 -5.27 2.69 6.40
N LYS A 28 -6.02 1.91 5.62
CA LYS A 28 -7.17 1.15 6.12
C LYS A 28 -6.71 -0.20 6.68
N PRO A 29 -7.25 -0.65 7.84
CA PRO A 29 -6.99 -1.99 8.36
C PRO A 29 -7.70 -3.06 7.51
N PRO A 30 -7.35 -4.35 7.66
CA PRO A 30 -8.07 -5.43 7.00
C PRO A 30 -9.49 -5.55 7.55
N ALA A 31 -10.42 -6.00 6.71
CA ALA A 31 -11.84 -6.14 7.08
C ALA A 31 -12.00 -7.02 8.34
N GLY A 32 -12.76 -6.53 9.32
CA GLY A 32 -12.95 -7.22 10.61
C GLY A 32 -11.94 -6.86 11.70
N MET A 33 -10.94 -6.02 11.42
CA MET A 33 -10.06 -5.43 12.44
C MET A 33 -10.29 -3.92 12.54
N ASP A 34 -11.43 -3.53 13.11
CA ASP A 34 -11.56 -2.19 13.64
C ASP A 34 -10.59 -2.07 14.82
N THR A 35 -9.39 -1.56 14.57
CA THR A 35 -8.27 -1.43 15.53
C THR A 35 -8.60 -0.59 16.78
N ALA A 36 -9.83 -0.07 16.91
CA ALA A 36 -10.31 0.65 18.07
C ALA A 36 -11.06 -0.22 19.10
N ALA A 37 -11.46 -1.46 18.79
CA ALA A 37 -12.35 -2.24 19.68
C ALA A 37 -11.72 -3.48 20.35
N THR A 38 -10.58 -3.99 19.88
CA THR A 38 -10.09 -5.32 20.32
C THR A 38 -8.99 -5.28 21.41
N MET A 39 -8.52 -4.10 21.83
CA MET A 39 -7.49 -4.00 22.89
C MET A 39 -7.99 -3.32 24.18
N ALA A 40 -9.30 -3.23 24.39
CA ALA A 40 -9.88 -2.77 25.65
C ALA A 40 -11.01 -3.73 26.08
N GLY A 41 -10.71 -4.65 27.01
CA GLY A 41 -11.73 -5.43 27.71
C GLY A 41 -11.52 -6.94 27.70
N ASN A 42 -10.44 -7.43 28.31
CA ASN A 42 -10.52 -8.71 28.99
C ASN A 42 -11.11 -8.45 30.38
N ASP A 43 -12.44 -8.43 30.47
CA ASP A 43 -13.12 -8.82 31.71
C ASP A 43 -14.44 -9.51 31.35
N GLY A 44 -14.67 -10.65 31.99
CA GLY A 44 -15.72 -11.58 31.62
C GLY A 44 -17.10 -11.02 31.94
N THR A 45 -18.03 -11.14 31.00
CA THR A 45 -19.42 -11.56 31.26
C THR A 45 -20.15 -11.74 29.94
N ALA A 46 -20.41 -13.00 29.61
CA ALA A 46 -21.37 -13.37 28.58
C ALA A 46 -22.79 -13.01 29.03
N LYS A 47 -23.57 -12.35 28.17
CA LYS A 47 -25.03 -12.52 28.01
C LYS A 47 -25.60 -11.63 26.88
N GLY A 48 -26.19 -12.29 25.88
CA GLY A 48 -27.52 -11.93 25.38
C GLY A 48 -27.67 -11.02 24.14
N GLN A 49 -28.14 -11.65 23.05
CA GLN A 49 -29.21 -11.22 22.13
C GLN A 49 -28.94 -10.25 20.95
N VAL A 50 -28.95 -10.87 19.75
CA VAL A 50 -29.56 -10.52 18.44
C VAL A 50 -30.10 -9.09 18.16
N GLU A 51 -29.50 -8.45 17.12
CA GLU A 51 -30.03 -7.72 15.93
C GLU A 51 -31.18 -6.66 16.10
N PRO A 52 -31.26 -5.55 15.31
CA PRO A 52 -30.98 -5.53 13.87
C PRO A 52 -30.12 -4.38 13.30
N SER A 53 -29.40 -4.72 12.24
CA SER A 53 -28.73 -3.86 11.26
C SER A 53 -29.49 -2.58 10.88
N LYS A 54 -28.89 -1.41 11.15
CA LYS A 54 -29.20 -0.15 10.48
C LYS A 54 -28.03 0.24 9.56
N GLN A 55 -28.35 0.22 8.27
CA GLN A 55 -27.59 0.73 7.13
C GLN A 55 -27.03 2.14 7.43
N ALA A 56 -25.70 2.27 7.42
CA ALA A 56 -25.02 3.54 7.60
C ALA A 56 -24.61 4.13 6.24
N ASP A 57 -25.11 5.34 6.02
CA ASP A 57 -24.83 6.28 4.93
C ASP A 57 -23.32 6.52 4.74
N ALA A 58 -22.85 6.35 3.50
CA ALA A 58 -21.45 6.44 3.10
C ALA A 58 -20.95 7.88 2.85
N SER A 59 -21.47 8.87 3.58
CA SER A 59 -21.14 10.29 3.32
C SER A 59 -20.74 11.06 4.58
N LYS A 60 -19.68 10.65 5.28
CA LYS A 60 -18.88 11.57 6.13
C LYS A 60 -17.52 10.96 6.52
N PRO A 61 -16.38 11.67 6.38
CA PRO A 61 -15.12 11.18 6.93
C PRO A 61 -15.19 11.24 8.45
N ALA A 62 -15.23 10.07 9.08
CA ALA A 62 -15.14 9.94 10.53
C ALA A 62 -13.68 10.16 10.96
N THR A 63 -13.37 11.36 11.43
CA THR A 63 -12.12 11.66 12.11
C THR A 63 -12.04 10.80 13.37
N ARG A 64 -11.27 9.70 13.33
CA ARG A 64 -10.94 8.91 14.54
C ARG A 64 -9.45 9.05 14.82
N THR A 65 -9.15 9.87 15.81
CA THR A 65 -7.82 10.08 16.36
C THR A 65 -7.36 8.80 17.09
N SER A 66 -6.55 7.96 16.45
CA SER A 66 -5.83 6.87 17.13
C SER A 66 -4.47 7.39 17.60
N ALA A 67 -4.21 7.32 18.90
CA ALA A 67 -3.15 8.06 19.59
C ALA A 67 -1.74 7.44 19.53
N ASN A 68 -1.41 6.62 18.52
CA ASN A 68 -0.04 6.13 18.28
C ASN A 68 0.41 6.27 16.81
N SER A 69 -0.18 7.21 16.09
CA SER A 69 -0.27 7.24 14.62
C SER A 69 0.69 8.18 13.90
N LYS A 70 1.66 8.80 14.58
CA LYS A 70 2.57 9.77 13.92
C LYS A 70 3.90 9.18 13.45
N GLU A 71 4.19 7.93 13.79
CA GLU A 71 5.46 7.32 13.40
C GLU A 71 5.44 6.94 11.91
N ALA A 72 6.46 7.41 11.20
CA ALA A 72 6.66 7.14 9.80
C ALA A 72 7.03 5.65 9.61
N VAL A 73 6.15 4.89 8.96
CA VAL A 73 6.37 3.47 8.67
C VAL A 73 6.70 3.32 7.19
N THR A 74 7.71 2.51 6.87
CA THR A 74 8.01 2.12 5.49
C THR A 74 7.10 0.96 5.08
N TRP A 75 6.25 1.22 4.09
CA TRP A 75 5.27 0.29 3.55
C TRP A 75 5.73 -0.26 2.21
N LEU A 76 5.56 -1.56 2.01
CA LEU A 76 5.81 -2.23 0.74
C LEU A 76 4.48 -2.65 0.10
N PRO A 77 4.14 -2.16 -1.09
CA PRO A 77 3.07 -2.72 -1.91
C PRO A 77 3.34 -4.18 -2.27
N VAL A 78 2.37 -5.05 -2.01
CA VAL A 78 2.48 -6.49 -2.31
C VAL A 78 1.38 -6.99 -3.23
N ASP A 79 0.25 -6.29 -3.29
CA ASP A 79 -0.85 -6.58 -4.20
C ASP A 79 -1.61 -5.30 -4.58
N ALA A 80 -2.28 -5.30 -5.73
CA ALA A 80 -3.13 -4.21 -6.17
C ALA A 80 -4.29 -4.72 -7.04
N GLN A 81 -5.47 -4.19 -6.79
CA GLN A 81 -6.67 -4.45 -7.59
C GLN A 81 -7.20 -3.15 -8.20
N LEU A 82 -7.53 -3.21 -9.50
CA LEU A 82 -8.30 -2.17 -10.17
C LEU A 82 -9.78 -2.30 -9.79
N VAL A 83 -10.37 -1.21 -9.30
CA VAL A 83 -11.79 -1.10 -8.96
C VAL A 83 -12.45 -0.16 -9.95
N LEU A 84 -13.52 -0.64 -10.60
CA LEU A 84 -14.37 0.18 -11.45
C LEU A 84 -15.70 0.38 -10.73
N ALA A 85 -16.07 1.63 -10.50
CA ALA A 85 -17.39 1.98 -10.02
C ALA A 85 -18.20 2.53 -11.21
N ASP A 86 -19.36 1.92 -11.46
CA ASP A 86 -20.28 2.25 -12.55
C ASP A 86 -21.73 2.10 -12.03
N ASP A 87 -22.67 2.83 -12.63
CA ASP A 87 -24.09 2.74 -12.27
C ASP A 87 -24.82 1.59 -13.00
N PHE A 88 -24.16 0.99 -14.01
CA PHE A 88 -24.69 -0.08 -14.87
C PHE A 88 -25.98 0.27 -15.62
N VAL A 89 -26.28 1.57 -15.77
CA VAL A 89 -27.40 2.05 -16.57
C VAL A 89 -27.00 2.14 -18.04
N ALA A 90 -27.98 2.02 -18.94
CA ALA A 90 -27.76 2.22 -20.36
C ALA A 90 -27.15 3.62 -20.61
N ARG A 91 -25.93 3.63 -21.16
CA ARG A 91 -25.21 4.86 -21.45
C ARG A 91 -25.87 5.66 -22.55
N ASN A 92 -25.92 6.97 -22.39
CA ASN A 92 -26.30 7.86 -23.47
C ASN A 92 -25.17 7.98 -24.52
N LYS A 93 -25.43 8.72 -25.61
CA LYS A 93 -24.49 8.86 -26.73
C LYS A 93 -23.16 9.48 -26.30
N ASP A 94 -23.20 10.50 -25.44
CA ASP A 94 -21.99 11.21 -25.01
C ASP A 94 -21.15 10.35 -24.06
N GLN A 95 -21.79 9.63 -23.13
CA GLN A 95 -21.11 8.65 -22.26
C GLN A 95 -20.48 7.52 -23.06
N SER A 96 -21.17 6.99 -24.07
CA SER A 96 -20.62 5.95 -24.96
C SER A 96 -19.41 6.46 -25.74
N LYS A 97 -19.48 7.70 -26.27
CA LYS A 97 -18.36 8.35 -26.93
C LYS A 97 -17.16 8.56 -26.00
N ALA A 98 -17.41 8.92 -24.74
CA ALA A 98 -16.36 9.08 -23.73
C ALA A 98 -15.64 7.74 -23.44
N VAL A 99 -16.36 6.62 -23.39
CA VAL A 99 -15.75 5.28 -23.29
C VAL A 99 -14.89 4.95 -24.52
N ASP A 100 -15.37 5.26 -25.73
CA ASP A 100 -14.58 5.06 -26.96
C ASP A 100 -13.29 5.90 -26.95
N GLU A 101 -13.38 7.16 -26.55
CA GLU A 101 -12.22 8.05 -26.37
C GLU A 101 -11.25 7.50 -25.32
N ALA A 102 -11.75 7.01 -24.18
CA ALA A 102 -10.92 6.37 -23.17
C ALA A 102 -10.15 5.15 -23.73
N ASN A 103 -10.81 4.31 -24.52
CA ASN A 103 -10.17 3.18 -25.18
C ASN A 103 -9.06 3.61 -26.15
N GLN A 104 -9.21 4.76 -26.82
CA GLN A 104 -8.14 5.30 -27.67
C GLN A 104 -6.95 5.79 -26.83
N HIS A 105 -7.21 6.48 -25.73
CA HIS A 105 -6.15 6.89 -24.78
C HIS A 105 -5.40 5.67 -24.23
N LEU A 106 -6.10 4.61 -23.83
CA LEU A 106 -5.47 3.36 -23.36
C LEU A 106 -4.57 2.71 -24.42
N LYS A 107 -5.00 2.65 -25.68
CA LYS A 107 -4.17 2.12 -26.79
C LYS A 107 -2.88 2.90 -27.00
N GLN A 108 -2.87 4.18 -26.63
CA GLN A 108 -1.72 5.07 -26.72
C GLN A 108 -0.87 5.06 -25.44
N GLY A 109 -1.26 4.29 -24.42
CA GLY A 109 -0.61 4.28 -23.10
C GLY A 109 -0.95 5.49 -22.23
N ASP A 110 -1.86 6.36 -22.66
CA ASP A 110 -2.32 7.53 -21.92
C ASP A 110 -3.36 7.14 -20.86
N ARG A 111 -2.88 6.61 -19.75
CA ARG A 111 -3.73 6.16 -18.64
C ARG A 111 -4.50 7.31 -17.99
N LYS A 112 -3.89 8.50 -17.92
CA LYS A 112 -4.54 9.68 -17.33
C LYS A 112 -5.69 10.16 -18.21
N GLY A 113 -5.44 10.34 -19.52
CA GLY A 113 -6.49 10.71 -20.46
C GLY A 113 -7.63 9.69 -20.49
N ALA A 114 -7.32 8.40 -20.37
CA ALA A 114 -8.34 7.36 -20.27
C ALA A 114 -9.21 7.49 -19.00
N ALA A 115 -8.60 7.66 -17.83
CA ALA A 115 -9.34 7.83 -16.58
C ALA A 115 -10.21 9.09 -16.59
N ASP A 116 -9.67 10.22 -17.07
CA ASP A 116 -10.41 11.48 -17.19
C ASP A 116 -11.65 11.31 -18.10
N ARG A 117 -11.55 10.50 -19.18
CA ARG A 117 -12.69 10.19 -20.07
C ARG A 117 -13.69 9.20 -19.46
N LEU A 118 -13.21 8.17 -18.76
CA LEU A 118 -14.09 7.22 -18.07
C LEU A 118 -14.93 7.93 -16.99
N LYS A 119 -14.35 8.91 -16.28
CA LYS A 119 -15.07 9.75 -15.33
C LYS A 119 -16.23 10.52 -15.97
N LEU A 120 -16.03 11.07 -17.18
CA LEU A 120 -17.11 11.70 -17.96
C LEU A 120 -18.20 10.71 -18.39
N ALA A 121 -17.86 9.42 -18.51
CA ALA A 121 -18.81 8.36 -18.77
C ALA A 121 -19.54 7.86 -17.50
N GLY A 122 -19.27 8.45 -16.33
CA GLY A 122 -19.81 8.00 -15.04
C GLY A 122 -19.08 6.78 -14.45
N VAL A 123 -17.88 6.48 -14.96
CA VAL A 123 -17.06 5.35 -14.50
C VAL A 123 -15.85 5.88 -13.73
N ASP A 124 -15.84 5.67 -12.42
CA ASP A 124 -14.67 5.97 -11.59
C ASP A 124 -13.73 4.76 -11.55
N VAL A 125 -12.42 5.04 -11.54
CA VAL A 125 -11.37 4.03 -11.62
C VAL A 125 -10.36 4.27 -10.50
N ASP A 126 -10.29 3.32 -9.58
CA ASP A 126 -9.40 3.35 -8.43
C ASP A 126 -8.49 2.12 -8.39
N PHE A 127 -7.36 2.24 -7.69
CA PHE A 127 -6.57 1.10 -7.24
C PHE A 127 -6.71 0.93 -5.73
N THR A 128 -7.10 -0.27 -5.31
CA THR A 128 -6.94 -0.70 -3.92
C THR A 128 -5.65 -1.49 -3.81
N MET A 129 -4.71 -1.02 -3.00
CA MET A 129 -3.39 -1.62 -2.81
C MET A 129 -3.27 -2.25 -1.43
N ALA A 130 -2.84 -3.51 -1.37
CA ALA A 130 -2.43 -4.13 -0.13
C ALA A 130 -0.95 -3.82 0.12
N VAL A 131 -0.66 -3.32 1.33
CA VAL A 131 0.68 -2.90 1.74
C VAL A 131 1.05 -3.53 3.07
N VAL A 132 2.33 -3.86 3.24
CA VAL A 132 2.85 -4.46 4.49
C VAL A 132 3.95 -3.60 5.11
N PRO A 133 4.05 -3.55 6.45
CA PRO A 133 5.08 -2.79 7.14
C PRO A 133 6.40 -3.52 7.02
N LEU A 134 7.30 -3.02 6.16
CA LEU A 134 8.47 -3.75 5.67
C LEU A 134 9.30 -4.41 6.78
N VAL A 135 9.68 -3.62 7.79
CA VAL A 135 10.53 -4.07 8.89
C VAL A 135 9.80 -5.12 9.74
N LYS A 136 8.55 -4.86 10.11
CA LYS A 136 7.76 -5.74 10.99
C LYS A 136 7.43 -7.07 10.31
N THR A 137 7.09 -7.05 9.03
CA THR A 137 6.86 -8.27 8.23
C THR A 137 8.12 -9.14 8.17
N THR A 138 9.28 -8.53 7.91
CA THR A 138 10.55 -9.26 7.86
C THR A 138 10.87 -9.95 9.18
N GLN A 139 10.76 -9.20 10.29
CA GLN A 139 11.02 -9.74 11.63
C GLN A 139 10.03 -10.85 12.01
N GLY A 140 8.75 -10.69 11.68
CA GLY A 140 7.72 -11.69 11.97
C GLY A 140 7.94 -13.00 11.21
N VAL A 141 8.32 -12.92 9.92
CA VAL A 141 8.66 -14.11 9.12
C VAL A 141 9.92 -14.79 9.64
N ASP A 142 10.96 -14.02 9.97
CA ASP A 142 12.19 -14.59 10.56
C ASP A 142 11.93 -15.28 11.91
N ASN A 143 11.04 -14.72 12.73
CA ASN A 143 10.63 -15.34 13.99
C ASN A 143 9.86 -16.64 13.75
N ALA A 144 8.89 -16.64 12.84
CA ALA A 144 8.15 -17.84 12.48
C ALA A 144 9.07 -18.95 11.94
N ALA A 145 10.09 -18.60 11.14
CA ALA A 145 11.08 -19.54 10.64
C ALA A 145 11.87 -20.22 11.76
N LYS A 146 12.26 -19.48 12.80
CA LYS A 146 12.91 -20.04 14.00
C LYS A 146 11.98 -20.98 14.76
N LEU A 147 10.73 -20.59 14.96
CA LEU A 147 9.73 -21.43 15.62
C LEU A 147 9.47 -22.74 14.85
N ILE A 148 9.42 -22.68 13.52
CA ILE A 148 9.33 -23.88 12.67
C ILE A 148 10.57 -24.78 12.85
N ALA A 149 11.77 -24.20 12.88
CA ALA A 149 13.01 -24.96 13.09
C ALA A 149 13.04 -25.66 14.47
N ASP A 150 12.42 -25.05 15.49
CA ASP A 150 12.26 -25.61 16.83
C ASP A 150 11.10 -26.63 16.95
N GLY A 151 10.35 -26.90 15.87
CA GLY A 151 9.17 -27.77 15.88
C GLY A 151 7.91 -27.16 16.51
N LYS A 152 7.92 -25.85 16.77
CA LYS A 152 6.82 -25.08 17.40
C LYS A 152 5.84 -24.55 16.36
N TYR A 153 5.13 -25.47 15.70
CA TYR A 153 4.28 -25.13 14.55
C TYR A 153 3.08 -24.26 14.91
N TYR A 154 2.51 -24.42 16.11
CA TYR A 154 1.37 -23.63 16.56
C TYR A 154 1.76 -22.17 16.79
N GLU A 155 2.89 -21.94 17.47
CA GLU A 155 3.46 -20.63 17.72
C GLU A 155 3.94 -19.99 16.42
N ALA A 156 4.52 -20.77 15.50
CA ALA A 156 4.87 -20.28 14.17
C ALA A 156 3.63 -19.81 13.39
N ASN A 157 2.54 -20.58 13.43
CA ASN A 157 1.28 -20.17 12.80
C ASN A 157 0.73 -18.88 13.42
N ALA A 158 0.77 -18.74 14.75
CA ALA A 158 0.36 -17.51 15.43
C ALA A 158 1.24 -16.31 15.02
N ALA A 159 2.56 -16.50 14.91
CA ALA A 159 3.49 -15.47 14.46
C ALA A 159 3.24 -15.05 12.99
N LEU A 160 2.96 -16.00 12.10
CA LEU A 160 2.57 -15.71 10.72
C LEU A 160 1.23 -14.99 10.64
N LYS A 161 0.26 -15.38 11.46
CA LYS A 161 -1.03 -14.68 11.55
C LYS A 161 -0.85 -13.21 11.97
N GLN A 162 0.06 -12.92 12.89
CA GLN A 162 0.41 -11.54 13.25
C GLN A 162 1.06 -10.76 12.11
N VAL A 163 1.78 -11.44 11.20
CA VAL A 163 2.31 -10.82 9.98
C VAL A 163 1.18 -10.46 9.02
N GLU A 164 0.23 -11.38 8.81
CA GLU A 164 -0.96 -11.13 7.98
C GLU A 164 -1.82 -9.98 8.53
N ASP A 165 -1.95 -9.91 9.86
CA ASP A 165 -2.69 -8.83 10.55
C ASP A 165 -1.99 -7.46 10.43
N GLY A 166 -0.73 -7.45 9.99
CA GLY A 166 0.03 -6.27 9.65
C GLY A 166 -0.34 -5.65 8.31
N VAL A 167 -1.06 -6.35 7.42
CA VAL A 167 -1.48 -5.82 6.12
C VAL A 167 -2.36 -4.58 6.32
N ARG A 168 -2.13 -3.54 5.52
CA ARG A 168 -3.00 -2.36 5.43
C ARG A 168 -3.39 -2.13 3.96
N PHE A 169 -4.42 -1.33 3.75
CA PHE A 169 -4.91 -1.00 2.42
C PHE A 169 -4.81 0.50 2.16
N ASP A 170 -4.22 0.87 1.02
CA ASP A 170 -4.31 2.21 0.46
C ASP A 170 -5.28 2.23 -0.72
N VAL A 171 -6.00 3.33 -0.90
CA VAL A 171 -6.88 3.53 -2.06
C VAL A 171 -6.38 4.76 -2.79
N ILE A 172 -6.00 4.58 -4.04
CA ILE A 172 -5.34 5.58 -4.86
C ILE A 172 -6.13 5.73 -6.16
N GLU A 173 -6.47 6.95 -6.55
CA GLU A 173 -7.12 7.21 -7.84
C GLU A 173 -6.19 6.75 -8.98
N ALA A 174 -6.73 6.12 -10.03
CA ALA A 174 -5.90 5.48 -11.06
C ALA A 174 -4.95 6.40 -11.84
N THR A 175 -5.07 7.71 -11.66
CA THR A 175 -4.17 8.72 -12.23
C THR A 175 -2.93 9.01 -11.37
N GLU A 176 -2.94 8.61 -10.10
CA GLU A 176 -1.82 8.72 -9.18
C GLU A 176 -1.10 7.38 -9.10
N VAL A 177 0.01 7.24 -9.82
CA VAL A 177 0.94 6.13 -9.54
C VAL A 177 1.52 6.37 -8.14
N PRO A 178 1.66 5.36 -7.26
CA PRO A 178 2.48 5.47 -6.06
C PRO A 178 3.88 5.92 -6.48
N LYS A 179 4.17 7.20 -6.24
CA LYS A 179 5.49 7.74 -6.51
C LYS A 179 6.34 7.39 -5.30
N ALA A 180 7.45 6.71 -5.54
CA ALA A 180 8.55 6.68 -4.60
C ALA A 180 8.84 8.11 -4.11
N ASP A 181 8.94 8.30 -2.79
CA ASP A 181 9.39 9.58 -2.24
C ASP A 181 10.78 9.92 -2.81
N LYS A 182 10.85 10.94 -3.66
CA LYS A 182 12.10 11.46 -4.22
C LYS A 182 12.93 12.27 -3.20
N THR A 183 12.61 12.22 -1.92
CA THR A 183 13.30 13.02 -0.89
C THR A 183 14.60 12.39 -0.38
N ALA A 184 15.01 11.21 -0.87
CA ALA A 184 16.29 10.59 -0.52
C ALA A 184 17.44 10.96 -1.49
N THR A 185 17.50 12.17 -2.04
CA THR A 185 18.71 12.63 -2.77
C THR A 185 18.92 14.14 -2.70
N THR A 186 19.23 14.63 -1.50
CA THR A 186 20.05 15.84 -1.31
C THR A 186 21.33 15.49 -0.55
N GLY A 187 22.01 14.43 -0.98
CA GLY A 187 23.44 14.27 -0.77
C GLY A 187 24.18 15.02 -1.87
N LYS A 188 24.60 16.25 -1.61
CA LYS A 188 25.48 17.07 -2.45
C LYS A 188 26.70 16.24 -2.90
N PRO A 189 27.09 16.24 -4.18
CA PRO A 189 28.34 15.63 -4.61
C PRO A 189 29.50 16.52 -4.16
N GLU A 190 30.26 16.08 -3.16
CA GLU A 190 31.58 16.66 -2.90
C GLU A 190 32.61 15.98 -3.80
N THR A 191 32.86 16.70 -4.90
CA THR A 191 34.06 16.74 -5.72
C THR A 191 35.26 15.98 -5.15
N GLY A 192 35.61 14.87 -5.81
CA GLY A 192 36.92 14.26 -5.72
C GLY A 192 38.02 15.26 -6.10
N ALA A 193 39.04 15.30 -5.26
CA ALA A 193 40.26 16.07 -5.43
C ALA A 193 40.91 15.76 -6.78
N THR A 194 41.00 16.77 -7.65
CA THR A 194 41.94 16.76 -8.78
C THR A 194 43.28 17.26 -8.26
N THR A 195 44.24 16.34 -8.13
CA THR A 195 45.66 16.68 -8.04
C THR A 195 46.37 16.13 -9.28
N SER A 196 46.75 17.04 -10.17
CA SER A 196 47.84 16.94 -11.14
C SER A 196 47.78 18.26 -11.93
N GLY A 197 48.77 19.13 -11.92
CA GLY A 197 50.19 18.86 -12.03
C GLY A 197 50.64 19.50 -13.35
N THR A 198 50.96 20.78 -13.27
CA THR A 198 51.45 21.63 -14.36
C THR A 198 52.58 20.97 -15.17
N ALA A 199 52.40 20.82 -16.48
CA ALA A 199 53.50 20.66 -17.42
C ALA A 199 53.27 21.48 -18.69
N LYS A 200 54.35 22.15 -19.07
CA LYS A 200 54.52 23.32 -19.92
C LYS A 200 54.49 22.96 -21.41
N SER A 201 53.86 23.82 -22.21
CA SER A 201 53.90 23.78 -23.68
C SER A 201 55.28 24.25 -24.18
N ALA A 202 55.87 23.50 -25.11
CA ALA A 202 56.95 23.96 -25.97
C ALA A 202 56.65 23.54 -27.42
N ARG A 203 56.74 24.53 -28.31
CA ARG A 203 56.96 24.37 -29.75
C ARG A 203 58.33 23.74 -30.00
#